data_AF-F4XN67-F1
#
_entry.id   AF-F4XN67-F1
#
_cell.length_a   1.000
_cell.length_b   1.000
_cell.length_c   1.000
_cell.angle_alpha   90.00
_cell.angle_beta   90.00
_cell.angle_gamma   90.00
#
_symmetry.space_group_name_H-M   'P 1'
#
loop_
_entity.id
_entity.type
_entity.pdbx_description
1 polymer ?
#
loop_
_entity_poly.entity_id
_entity_poly.type
_entity_poly.pdbx_seq_one_letter_code
_entity_poly.pdbx_strand_id
1 'polypeptide(L)'
;MTKKLLTKLTVATTSLALVTLGTTSSAQATSLTGLIEFNTNGSGSTGTAVWDTGADRFWDLFVTSDGEDGEFINDPSSRNIDFELTEGIHTFTIYGDGRSSLANKSHYGLNLFFNGETANPGISVFGELARSTDSDPTFLANSSGSTRGLDGSTVPGSGTLSFIDGLTTVTLTDYIYQAPNVQQKDRVSEYSISPNGHLDMVGQFTLNVETTNLETTSVPEPVSVLGLLTVGAFGVGATLKGKKKQQA
;
A
#
# COMPACT_ATOMS: atom_id res chain seq x y z
N MET A 1 -48.60 51.44 -49.20
CA MET A 1 -48.22 50.02 -49.05
C MET A 1 -47.05 49.94 -48.09
N THR A 2 -47.29 49.57 -46.83
CA THR A 2 -46.28 49.51 -45.77
C THR A 2 -46.41 48.18 -45.07
N LYS A 3 -45.50 47.24 -45.35
CA LYS A 3 -45.40 45.96 -44.65
C LYS A 3 -44.56 46.15 -43.39
N LYS A 4 -45.18 45.99 -42.21
CA LYS A 4 -44.47 45.87 -40.93
C LYS A 4 -43.89 44.45 -40.82
N LEU A 5 -42.59 44.37 -40.60
CA LEU A 5 -41.86 43.14 -40.30
C LEU A 5 -42.04 42.84 -38.80
N LEU A 6 -42.64 41.70 -38.44
CA LEU A 6 -42.63 41.18 -37.07
C LEU A 6 -41.42 40.26 -36.89
N THR A 7 -40.46 40.68 -36.07
CA THR A 7 -39.35 39.85 -35.63
C THR A 7 -39.84 38.92 -34.52
N LYS A 8 -39.79 37.60 -34.76
CA LYS A 8 -40.01 36.58 -33.72
C LYS A 8 -38.73 36.45 -32.89
N LEU A 9 -38.85 36.67 -31.58
CA LEU A 9 -37.80 36.40 -30.61
C LEU A 9 -37.89 34.94 -30.19
N THR A 10 -36.97 34.11 -30.66
CA THR A 10 -36.84 32.72 -30.21
C THR A 10 -35.93 32.71 -28.97
N VAL A 11 -36.49 32.39 -27.81
CA VAL A 11 -35.69 32.15 -26.59
C VAL A 11 -35.18 30.72 -26.67
N ALA A 12 -33.86 30.57 -26.84
CA ALA A 12 -33.19 29.28 -26.73
C ALA A 12 -32.86 29.02 -25.26
N THR A 13 -33.47 27.99 -24.67
CA THR A 13 -33.13 27.49 -23.34
C THR A 13 -31.90 26.60 -23.47
N THR A 14 -30.76 27.06 -22.95
CA THR A 14 -29.52 26.26 -22.89
C THR A 14 -29.55 25.42 -21.62
N SER A 15 -29.73 24.10 -21.75
CA SER A 15 -29.53 23.16 -20.65
C SER A 15 -28.03 22.92 -20.44
N LEU A 16 -27.51 23.31 -19.28
CA LEU A 16 -26.13 23.04 -18.89
C LEU A 16 -26.05 21.60 -18.36
N ALA A 17 -25.58 20.68 -19.21
CA ALA A 17 -25.25 19.32 -18.78
C ALA A 17 -23.90 19.36 -18.05
N LEU A 18 -23.93 19.16 -16.73
CA LEU A 18 -22.72 18.97 -15.93
C LEU A 18 -22.22 17.54 -16.19
N VAL A 19 -21.25 17.39 -17.10
CA VAL A 19 -20.54 16.13 -17.31
C VAL A 19 -19.50 16.02 -16.21
N THR A 20 -19.83 15.29 -15.14
CA THR A 20 -18.83 14.84 -14.18
C THR A 20 -17.94 13.81 -14.87
N LEU A 21 -16.75 14.23 -15.30
CA LEU A 21 -15.66 13.29 -15.60
C LEU A 21 -15.31 12.60 -14.28
N GLY A 22 -15.94 11.46 -14.01
CA GLY A 22 -15.45 10.54 -13.01
C GLY A 22 -14.13 9.98 -13.49
N THR A 23 -13.01 10.55 -13.05
CA THR A 23 -11.74 9.84 -13.09
C THR A 23 -11.86 8.71 -12.08
N THR A 24 -12.19 7.51 -12.55
CA THR A 24 -11.94 6.30 -11.78
C THR A 24 -10.42 6.18 -11.66
N SER A 25 -9.84 6.74 -10.59
CA SER A 25 -8.51 6.31 -10.17
C SER A 25 -8.65 4.83 -9.82
N SER A 26 -8.07 3.95 -10.62
CA SER A 26 -7.83 2.59 -10.15
C SER A 26 -6.98 2.73 -8.90
N ALA A 27 -7.48 2.26 -7.75
CA ALA A 27 -6.61 2.07 -6.60
C ALA A 27 -5.49 1.13 -7.06
N GLN A 28 -4.25 1.62 -7.07
CA GLN A 28 -3.10 0.77 -7.33
C GLN A 28 -2.98 -0.18 -6.15
N ALA A 29 -2.73 -1.47 -6.42
CA ALA A 29 -2.53 -2.44 -5.36
C ALA A 29 -1.24 -2.10 -4.59
N THR A 30 -1.30 -2.12 -3.26
CA THR A 30 -0.12 -1.97 -2.42
C THR A 30 0.79 -3.17 -2.63
N SER A 31 2.06 -2.94 -2.94
CA SER A 31 3.03 -3.97 -3.29
C SER A 31 4.32 -3.79 -2.50
N LEU A 32 4.92 -4.90 -2.08
CA LEU A 32 6.30 -4.95 -1.59
C LEU A 32 7.22 -5.13 -2.79
N THR A 33 8.04 -4.12 -3.06
CA THR A 33 8.81 -4.01 -4.31
C THR A 33 10.33 -4.03 -4.10
N GLY A 34 10.78 -3.96 -2.84
CA GLY A 34 12.21 -4.11 -2.56
C GLY A 34 12.53 -4.26 -1.09
N LEU A 35 13.67 -4.89 -0.83
CA LEU A 35 14.25 -5.11 0.49
C LEU A 35 15.74 -4.81 0.43
N ILE A 36 16.27 -4.24 1.51
CA ILE A 36 17.71 -4.19 1.74
C ILE A 36 18.00 -4.55 3.20
N GLU A 37 18.73 -5.63 3.38
CA GLU A 37 19.20 -6.18 4.65
C GLU A 37 20.65 -5.74 4.86
N PHE A 38 21.00 -5.30 6.07
CA PHE A 38 22.34 -4.79 6.32
C PHE A 38 22.73 -4.95 7.78
N ASN A 39 24.02 -5.17 8.02
CA ASN A 39 24.52 -5.14 9.38
C ASN A 39 24.40 -3.72 9.94
N THR A 40 24.10 -3.61 11.24
CA THR A 40 23.99 -2.34 11.94
C THR A 40 24.88 -2.32 13.19
N ASN A 41 25.06 -1.14 13.77
CA ASN A 41 25.43 -1.01 15.17
C ASN A 41 24.16 -1.09 16.06
N GLY A 42 24.33 -1.05 17.39
CA GLY A 42 23.20 -1.08 18.33
C GLY A 42 22.25 0.13 18.29
N SER A 43 22.50 1.12 17.41
CA SER A 43 21.58 2.24 17.16
C SER A 43 20.96 2.20 15.76
N GLY A 44 21.04 1.06 15.06
CA GLY A 44 20.44 0.88 13.73
C GLY A 44 21.22 1.53 12.59
N SER A 45 22.38 2.13 12.86
CA SER A 45 23.18 2.76 11.80
C SER A 45 23.90 1.71 10.95
N THR A 46 23.77 1.83 9.64
CA THR A 46 24.28 0.86 8.67
C THR A 46 25.80 0.67 8.73
N GLY A 47 26.23 -0.57 8.51
CA GLY A 47 27.62 -0.97 8.33
C GLY A 47 27.98 -1.24 6.87
N THR A 48 28.79 -2.29 6.68
CA THR A 48 29.42 -2.63 5.40
C THR A 48 28.86 -3.88 4.75
N ALA A 49 28.25 -4.78 5.53
CA ALA A 49 27.60 -5.96 4.98
C ALA A 49 26.17 -5.59 4.62
N VAL A 50 25.82 -5.79 3.35
CA VAL A 50 24.58 -5.34 2.73
C VAL A 50 24.16 -6.38 1.71
N TRP A 51 22.88 -6.71 1.70
CA TRP A 51 22.21 -7.50 0.69
C TRP A 51 20.93 -6.81 0.26
N ASP A 52 20.57 -6.89 -1.01
CA ASP A 52 19.33 -6.29 -1.49
C ASP A 52 18.64 -7.07 -2.60
N THR A 53 17.36 -6.79 -2.78
CA THR A 53 16.62 -7.24 -3.94
C THR A 53 16.95 -6.30 -5.10
N GLY A 54 17.98 -6.63 -5.86
CA GLY A 54 18.39 -5.89 -7.05
C GLY A 54 19.70 -6.45 -7.58
N ALA A 55 19.79 -6.60 -8.91
CA ALA A 55 21.02 -7.09 -9.54
C ALA A 55 22.05 -5.96 -9.63
N ASP A 56 22.71 -5.63 -8.51
CA ASP A 56 23.60 -4.47 -8.40
C ASP A 56 25.01 -4.81 -7.83
N ARG A 57 25.64 -3.87 -7.11
CA ARG A 57 26.97 -4.05 -6.50
C ARG A 57 26.94 -4.77 -5.15
N PHE A 58 25.80 -4.82 -4.46
CA PHE A 58 25.64 -5.57 -3.21
C PHE A 58 25.36 -7.04 -3.52
N TRP A 59 25.46 -7.88 -2.49
CA TRP A 59 25.06 -9.28 -2.65
C TRP A 59 23.54 -9.37 -2.75
N ASP A 60 23.06 -10.31 -3.53
CA ASP A 60 21.63 -10.47 -3.75
C ASP A 60 20.95 -10.98 -2.46
N LEU A 61 19.80 -10.40 -2.12
CA LEU A 61 18.88 -10.89 -1.10
C LEU A 61 17.73 -11.64 -1.78
N PHE A 62 17.60 -12.93 -1.50
CA PHE A 62 16.56 -13.75 -2.07
C PHE A 62 15.41 -13.97 -1.08
N VAL A 63 14.17 -13.96 -1.56
CA VAL A 63 12.96 -13.90 -0.74
C VAL A 63 12.03 -15.05 -1.12
N THR A 64 11.42 -15.69 -0.13
CA THR A 64 10.31 -16.64 -0.28
C THR A 64 9.09 -16.15 0.50
N SER A 65 7.88 -16.51 0.06
CA SER A 65 6.62 -16.15 0.73
C SER A 65 5.83 -17.36 1.25
N ASP A 66 6.33 -18.57 1.02
CA ASP A 66 5.71 -19.86 1.30
C ASP A 66 6.58 -20.72 2.25
N GLY A 67 7.46 -20.06 3.02
CA GLY A 67 8.30 -20.64 4.06
C GLY A 67 9.75 -20.89 3.64
N GLU A 68 10.53 -21.48 4.56
CA GLU A 68 11.99 -21.59 4.43
C GLU A 68 12.49 -22.47 3.26
N ASP A 69 11.64 -23.36 2.72
CA ASP A 69 11.99 -24.19 1.57
C ASP A 69 11.16 -23.83 0.31
N GLY A 70 10.48 -22.69 0.38
CA GLY A 70 9.62 -22.14 -0.65
C GLY A 70 10.34 -21.67 -1.92
N GLU A 71 9.58 -21.43 -2.99
CA GLU A 71 10.12 -20.87 -4.23
C GLU A 71 10.54 -19.40 -4.04
N PHE A 72 11.65 -19.01 -4.67
CA PHE A 72 12.09 -17.63 -4.61
C PHE A 72 11.20 -16.74 -5.49
N ILE A 73 10.68 -15.66 -4.92
CA ILE A 73 9.80 -14.72 -5.61
C ILE A 73 10.57 -13.64 -6.40
N ASN A 74 11.89 -13.58 -6.26
CA ASN A 74 12.74 -12.67 -7.01
C ASN A 74 12.68 -12.99 -8.52
N ASP A 75 12.68 -11.95 -9.34
CA ASP A 75 12.85 -12.10 -10.77
C ASP A 75 14.24 -12.70 -11.09
N PRO A 76 14.33 -13.80 -11.84
CA PRO A 76 15.59 -14.49 -12.12
C PRO A 76 16.62 -13.69 -12.93
N SER A 77 16.27 -12.49 -13.44
CA SER A 77 17.16 -11.63 -14.24
C SER A 77 17.56 -10.33 -13.51
N SER A 78 16.65 -9.74 -12.75
CA SER A 78 16.82 -8.44 -12.10
C SER A 78 16.90 -8.53 -10.58
N ARG A 79 16.52 -9.66 -9.97
CA ARG A 79 16.49 -9.91 -8.51
C ARG A 79 15.48 -9.05 -7.76
N ASN A 80 14.82 -8.15 -8.47
CA ASN A 80 13.70 -7.38 -7.97
C ASN A 80 12.56 -8.31 -7.57
N ILE A 81 11.73 -7.84 -6.66
CA ILE A 81 10.45 -8.46 -6.34
C ILE A 81 9.32 -7.50 -6.71
N ASP A 82 8.14 -8.06 -6.93
CA ASP A 82 6.89 -7.29 -7.04
C ASP A 82 5.78 -8.16 -6.46
N PHE A 83 5.63 -8.10 -5.14
CA PHE A 83 4.69 -8.93 -4.41
C PHE A 83 3.47 -8.10 -3.99
N GLU A 84 2.31 -8.41 -4.54
CA GLU A 84 1.05 -7.77 -4.17
C GLU A 84 0.67 -8.12 -2.72
N LEU A 85 0.46 -7.10 -1.90
CA LEU A 85 0.05 -7.25 -0.49
C LEU A 85 -1.47 -7.15 -0.37
N THR A 86 -2.13 -8.32 -0.38
CA THR A 86 -3.57 -8.40 -0.07
C THR A 86 -3.83 -8.27 1.43
N GLU A 87 -5.06 -7.97 1.84
CA GLU A 87 -5.44 -7.98 3.27
C GLU A 87 -5.09 -9.32 3.94
N GLY A 88 -4.54 -9.28 5.15
CA GLY A 88 -4.14 -10.45 5.93
C GLY A 88 -2.67 -10.45 6.36
N ILE A 89 -2.22 -11.62 6.82
CA ILE A 89 -0.86 -11.85 7.33
C ILE A 89 0.01 -12.46 6.23
N HIS A 90 1.17 -11.87 6.00
CA HIS A 90 2.18 -12.33 5.06
C HIS A 90 3.51 -12.52 5.78
N THR A 91 4.03 -13.74 5.82
CA THR A 91 5.35 -14.04 6.38
C THR A 91 6.31 -14.38 5.26
N PHE A 92 7.45 -13.72 5.26
CA PHE A 92 8.50 -13.90 4.27
C PHE A 92 9.75 -14.47 4.93
N THR A 93 10.48 -15.30 4.19
CA THR A 93 11.83 -15.71 4.57
C THR A 93 12.84 -15.10 3.59
N ILE A 94 13.94 -14.58 4.12
CA ILE A 94 15.00 -13.94 3.34
C ILE A 94 16.32 -14.69 3.50
N TYR A 95 17.09 -14.76 2.42
CA TYR A 95 18.34 -15.47 2.31
C TYR A 95 19.41 -14.55 1.73
N GLY A 96 20.52 -14.42 2.45
CA GLY A 96 21.74 -13.80 1.94
C GLY A 96 22.93 -14.71 2.15
N ASP A 97 23.88 -14.71 1.21
CA ASP A 97 25.12 -15.49 1.34
C ASP A 97 25.77 -15.25 2.72
N GLY A 98 25.99 -16.34 3.45
CA GLY A 98 26.53 -16.26 4.80
C GLY A 98 28.00 -16.64 4.86
N ARG A 99 28.85 -15.65 5.15
CA ARG A 99 30.24 -15.88 5.52
C ARG A 99 30.43 -15.85 7.03
N SER A 100 31.36 -16.65 7.54
CA SER A 100 31.66 -16.73 8.98
C SER A 100 31.98 -15.37 9.61
N SER A 101 32.58 -14.45 8.85
CA SER A 101 32.86 -13.07 9.30
C SER A 101 31.61 -12.24 9.60
N LEU A 102 30.45 -12.60 9.05
CA LEU A 102 29.18 -11.90 9.23
C LEU A 102 28.52 -12.24 10.56
N ALA A 103 28.73 -13.45 11.08
CA ALA A 103 28.23 -13.88 12.38
C ALA A 103 28.85 -13.08 13.55
N ASN A 104 29.97 -12.37 13.30
CA ASN A 104 30.61 -11.49 14.27
C ASN A 104 29.91 -10.13 14.43
N LYS A 105 28.94 -9.80 13.57
CA LYS A 105 28.12 -8.58 13.71
C LYS A 105 27.04 -8.82 14.77
N SER A 106 26.74 -7.82 15.57
CA SER A 106 25.78 -7.95 16.68
C SER A 106 24.35 -7.61 16.30
N HIS A 107 24.15 -6.73 15.33
CA HIS A 107 22.83 -6.25 14.92
C HIS A 107 22.71 -6.21 13.40
N TYR A 108 21.48 -6.34 12.95
CA TYR A 108 21.07 -6.30 11.55
C TYR A 108 19.79 -5.50 11.42
N GLY A 109 19.59 -4.91 10.24
CA GLY A 109 18.45 -4.07 9.96
C GLY A 109 17.96 -4.28 8.54
N LEU A 110 16.65 -4.13 8.40
CA LEU A 110 15.92 -4.33 7.17
C LEU A 110 15.16 -3.05 6.83
N ASN A 111 15.29 -2.63 5.59
CA ASN A 111 14.49 -1.56 5.00
C ASN A 111 13.59 -2.19 3.93
N LEU A 112 12.28 -1.92 4.03
CA LEU A 112 11.24 -2.38 3.12
C LEU A 112 10.76 -1.24 2.24
N PHE A 113 10.63 -1.51 0.95
CA PHE A 113 10.23 -0.56 -0.08
C PHE A 113 8.94 -1.01 -0.75
N PHE A 114 8.06 -0.04 -1.00
CA PHE A 114 6.71 -0.30 -1.47
C PHE A 114 6.42 0.49 -2.74
N ASN A 115 5.55 -0.06 -3.59
CA ASN A 115 4.99 0.63 -4.75
C ASN A 115 6.04 1.21 -5.72
N GLY A 116 7.21 0.58 -5.81
CA GLY A 116 8.30 0.98 -6.71
C GLY A 116 9.17 2.15 -6.22
N GLU A 117 8.96 2.64 -4.99
CA GLU A 117 9.89 3.57 -4.35
C GLU A 117 11.22 2.87 -4.05
N THR A 118 12.36 3.55 -4.21
CA THR A 118 13.69 2.94 -4.02
C THR A 118 14.63 3.78 -3.16
N ALA A 119 14.38 5.08 -3.04
CA ALA A 119 15.24 6.00 -2.31
C ALA A 119 14.88 6.06 -0.83
N ASN A 120 13.59 6.01 -0.49
CA ASN A 120 13.14 6.14 0.90
C ASN A 120 12.38 4.87 1.35
N PRO A 121 12.82 4.19 2.42
CA PRO A 121 12.11 3.02 2.91
C PRO A 121 10.74 3.41 3.51
N GLY A 122 9.73 2.59 3.27
CA GLY A 122 8.42 2.74 3.92
C GLY A 122 8.44 2.21 5.35
N ILE A 123 9.17 1.11 5.59
CA ILE A 123 9.39 0.52 6.92
C ILE A 123 10.88 0.29 7.11
N SER A 124 11.39 0.62 8.29
CA SER A 124 12.77 0.38 8.69
C SER A 124 12.81 -0.25 10.07
N VAL A 125 13.49 -1.38 10.20
CA VAL A 125 13.60 -2.16 11.43
C VAL A 125 15.05 -2.53 11.70
N PHE A 126 15.40 -2.77 12.97
CA PHE A 126 16.66 -3.42 13.33
C PHE A 126 16.50 -4.23 14.63
N GLY A 127 17.38 -5.21 14.81
CA GLY A 127 17.40 -6.08 15.98
C GLY A 127 18.76 -6.73 16.17
N GLU A 128 18.94 -7.40 17.31
CA GLU A 128 20.12 -8.22 17.55
C GLU A 128 20.11 -9.47 16.65
N LEU A 129 21.30 -9.91 16.23
CA LEU A 129 21.45 -11.16 15.48
C LEU A 129 21.13 -12.36 16.38
N ALA A 130 20.17 -13.18 15.97
CA ALA A 130 19.86 -14.44 16.63
C ALA A 130 20.97 -15.47 16.39
N ARG A 131 21.39 -16.17 17.45
CA ARG A 131 22.53 -17.12 17.41
C ARG A 131 22.17 -18.56 17.75
N SER A 132 20.90 -18.83 18.01
CA SER A 132 20.35 -20.16 18.25
C SER A 132 18.89 -20.18 17.81
N THR A 133 18.32 -21.38 17.70
CA THR A 133 16.90 -21.60 17.38
C THR A 133 15.96 -21.07 18.46
N ASP A 134 16.44 -20.98 19.71
CA ASP A 134 15.67 -20.46 20.85
C ASP A 134 15.88 -18.95 21.05
N SER A 135 16.64 -18.29 20.16
CA SER A 135 16.85 -16.84 20.24
C SER A 135 15.61 -16.10 19.76
N ASP A 136 15.10 -15.20 20.59
CA ASP A 136 13.99 -14.29 20.27
C ASP A 136 14.40 -12.84 20.56
N PRO A 137 15.31 -12.27 19.74
CA PRO A 137 15.79 -10.92 19.95
C PRO A 137 14.67 -9.90 19.67
N THR A 138 14.52 -8.91 20.55
CA THR A 138 13.61 -7.79 20.30
C THR A 138 14.06 -6.98 19.09
N PHE A 139 13.11 -6.55 18.27
CA PHE A 139 13.33 -5.61 17.18
C PHE A 139 12.67 -4.25 17.45
N LEU A 140 13.19 -3.20 16.82
CA LEU A 140 12.73 -1.83 16.99
C LEU A 140 12.65 -1.12 15.65
N ALA A 141 11.77 -0.12 15.56
CA ALA A 141 11.76 0.81 14.44
C ALA A 141 13.13 1.50 14.33
N ASN A 142 13.73 1.47 13.13
CA ASN A 142 15.02 2.09 12.88
C ASN A 142 14.83 3.54 12.43
N SER A 143 15.13 4.48 13.33
CA SER A 143 15.09 5.93 13.09
C SER A 143 16.48 6.54 12.87
N SER A 144 17.51 5.71 12.67
CA SER A 144 18.86 6.21 12.41
C SER A 144 18.88 7.10 11.17
N GLY A 145 19.60 8.22 11.25
CA GLY A 145 19.85 9.09 10.10
C GLY A 145 20.76 8.46 9.02
N SER A 146 21.23 7.23 9.23
CA SER A 146 22.16 6.53 8.35
C SER A 146 21.80 5.05 8.22
N THR A 147 20.88 4.75 7.31
CA THR A 147 20.49 3.40 6.84
C THR A 147 20.82 3.25 5.34
N ARG A 148 20.07 2.45 4.58
CA ARG A 148 20.32 2.17 3.16
C ARG A 148 19.08 2.37 2.28
N GLY A 149 19.24 3.10 1.18
CA GLY A 149 18.31 3.08 0.05
C GLY A 149 18.57 1.85 -0.83
N LEU A 150 17.58 1.43 -1.61
CA LEU A 150 17.71 0.32 -2.56
C LEU A 150 18.65 0.67 -3.73
N ASP A 151 18.93 1.95 -3.96
CA ASP A 151 19.98 2.43 -4.88
C ASP A 151 21.39 2.41 -4.25
N GLY A 152 21.50 1.89 -3.03
CA GLY A 152 22.71 1.84 -2.22
C GLY A 152 23.20 3.15 -1.63
N SER A 153 22.39 4.21 -1.72
CA SER A 153 22.65 5.46 -1.02
C SER A 153 22.49 5.29 0.51
N THR A 154 23.11 6.19 1.27
CA THR A 154 22.86 6.29 2.70
C THR A 154 21.66 7.22 2.92
N VAL A 155 20.58 6.69 3.51
CA VAL A 155 19.33 7.44 3.74
C VAL A 155 18.85 7.27 5.18
N PRO A 156 18.05 8.20 5.73
CA PRO A 156 17.40 7.97 7.03
C PRO A 156 16.49 6.74 6.98
N GLY A 157 16.44 5.98 8.07
CA GLY A 157 15.40 4.98 8.25
C GLY A 157 14.03 5.66 8.41
N SER A 158 12.95 4.94 8.08
CA SER A 158 11.59 5.47 8.16
C SER A 158 11.17 5.83 9.59
N GLY A 159 11.82 5.21 10.60
CA GLY A 159 11.48 5.40 12.01
C GLY A 159 10.12 4.82 12.41
N THR A 160 9.50 4.01 11.54
CA THR A 160 8.18 3.41 11.76
C THR A 160 8.18 1.94 11.35
N LEU A 161 7.32 1.16 12.02
CA LEU A 161 7.00 -0.23 11.67
C LEU A 161 5.75 -0.34 10.79
N SER A 162 5.15 0.79 10.39
CA SER A 162 3.95 0.81 9.57
C SER A 162 4.11 1.72 8.34
N PHE A 163 3.57 1.28 7.22
CA PHE A 163 3.45 2.00 5.96
C PHE A 163 1.96 2.16 5.61
N ILE A 164 1.56 3.34 5.11
CA ILE A 164 0.17 3.65 4.78
C ILE A 164 0.11 4.02 3.29
N ASP A 165 -0.76 3.33 2.57
CA ASP A 165 -1.05 3.56 1.16
C ASP A 165 -2.56 3.66 0.94
N GLY A 166 -3.05 4.90 0.86
CA GLY A 166 -4.49 5.16 0.78
C GLY A 166 -5.25 4.62 2.01
N LEU A 167 -6.04 3.56 1.79
CA LEU A 167 -6.83 2.89 2.83
C LEU A 167 -6.13 1.64 3.40
N THR A 168 -5.00 1.25 2.82
CA THR A 168 -4.23 0.08 3.22
C THR A 168 -3.17 0.50 4.24
N THR A 169 -3.13 -0.19 5.37
CA THR A 169 -2.06 -0.08 6.36
C THR A 169 -1.29 -1.39 6.39
N VAL A 170 0.01 -1.32 6.14
CA VAL A 170 0.95 -2.45 6.25
C VAL A 170 1.74 -2.26 7.53
N THR A 171 1.72 -3.25 8.43
CA THR A 171 2.45 -3.20 9.70
C THR A 171 3.39 -4.39 9.83
N LEU A 172 4.66 -4.13 10.07
CA LEU A 172 5.65 -5.13 10.44
C LEU A 172 5.39 -5.58 11.89
N THR A 173 4.99 -6.84 12.05
CA THR A 173 4.63 -7.41 13.36
C THR A 173 5.70 -8.35 13.90
N ASP A 174 6.60 -8.83 13.03
CA ASP A 174 7.70 -9.72 13.42
C ASP A 174 8.92 -9.51 12.55
N TYR A 175 10.11 -9.65 13.12
CA TYR A 175 11.39 -9.58 12.44
C TYR A 175 12.48 -10.30 13.24
N ILE A 176 13.17 -11.22 12.57
CA ILE A 176 14.36 -11.89 13.08
C ILE A 176 15.37 -12.08 11.94
N TYR A 177 16.65 -11.89 12.24
CA TYR A 177 17.75 -12.26 11.36
C TYR A 177 18.71 -13.18 12.12
N GLN A 178 19.11 -14.29 11.50
CA GLN A 178 19.77 -15.39 12.17
C GLN A 178 21.16 -15.65 11.60
N ALA A 179 22.09 -15.99 12.48
CA ALA A 179 23.44 -16.37 12.09
C ALA A 179 23.43 -17.67 11.26
N PRO A 180 24.45 -17.91 10.42
CA PRO A 180 24.38 -19.00 9.45
C PRO A 180 24.23 -20.42 10.04
N ASN A 181 24.79 -20.61 11.23
CA ASN A 181 24.73 -21.88 11.95
C ASN A 181 23.40 -22.16 12.64
N VAL A 182 22.43 -21.24 12.59
CA VAL A 182 21.11 -21.43 13.23
C VAL A 182 20.23 -22.34 12.39
N GLN A 183 19.96 -21.96 11.14
CA GLN A 183 19.11 -22.73 10.24
C GLN A 183 19.87 -23.76 9.40
N GLN A 184 21.20 -23.60 9.26
CA GLN A 184 22.06 -24.51 8.52
C GLN A 184 21.57 -24.75 7.07
N LYS A 185 21.07 -23.68 6.42
CA LYS A 185 20.66 -23.67 5.02
C LYS A 185 21.84 -23.22 4.14
N ASP A 186 21.92 -23.74 2.92
CA ASP A 186 22.85 -23.34 1.85
C ASP A 186 22.05 -23.44 0.55
N ARG A 187 21.28 -22.38 0.27
CA ARG A 187 20.35 -22.28 -0.86
C ARG A 187 20.82 -21.27 -1.89
N VAL A 188 21.60 -20.27 -1.47
CA VAL A 188 21.99 -19.13 -2.31
C VAL A 188 23.50 -18.92 -2.29
N SER A 189 23.95 -18.07 -3.20
CA SER A 189 25.32 -17.54 -3.24
C SER A 189 25.21 -16.02 -3.36
N GLU A 190 26.35 -15.35 -3.44
CA GLU A 190 26.42 -13.89 -3.43
C GLU A 190 25.55 -13.21 -4.50
N TYR A 191 25.33 -13.87 -5.64
CA TYR A 191 24.62 -13.28 -6.79
C TYR A 191 23.71 -14.27 -7.54
N SER A 192 23.38 -15.42 -6.91
CA SER A 192 22.58 -16.44 -7.58
C SER A 192 21.86 -17.39 -6.62
N ILE A 193 20.74 -17.93 -7.10
CA ILE A 193 19.98 -19.00 -6.45
C ILE A 193 20.71 -20.32 -6.71
N SER A 194 21.84 -20.52 -6.04
CA SER A 194 22.62 -21.75 -6.12
C SER A 194 23.46 -21.88 -4.85
N PRO A 195 23.46 -23.05 -4.21
CA PRO A 195 24.33 -23.33 -3.07
C PRO A 195 25.80 -23.14 -3.43
N ASN A 196 26.62 -22.62 -2.51
CA ASN A 196 28.06 -22.42 -2.71
C ASN A 196 28.94 -23.10 -1.64
N GLY A 197 28.35 -23.85 -0.71
CA GLY A 197 29.07 -24.50 0.38
C GLY A 197 29.27 -23.60 1.60
N HIS A 198 28.71 -22.39 1.59
CA HIS A 198 28.61 -21.51 2.74
C HIS A 198 27.17 -21.50 3.25
N LEU A 199 27.00 -21.58 4.58
CA LEU A 199 25.66 -21.51 5.15
C LEU A 199 25.12 -20.09 5.00
N ASP A 200 23.85 -19.94 4.66
CA ASP A 200 23.17 -18.66 4.46
C ASP A 200 22.90 -17.94 5.77
N MET A 201 22.94 -16.61 5.75
CA MET A 201 22.19 -15.81 6.72
C MET A 201 20.69 -15.94 6.39
N VAL A 202 19.87 -16.30 7.37
CA VAL A 202 18.43 -16.50 7.17
C VAL A 202 17.65 -15.52 8.05
N GLY A 203 16.70 -14.82 7.45
CA GLY A 203 15.78 -13.93 8.14
C GLY A 203 14.33 -14.31 7.94
N GLN A 204 13.48 -13.89 8.86
CA GLN A 204 12.04 -13.93 8.69
C GLN A 204 11.44 -12.60 9.12
N PHE A 205 10.42 -12.16 8.39
CA PHE A 205 9.64 -10.99 8.76
C PHE A 205 8.17 -11.18 8.40
N THR A 206 7.28 -10.58 9.19
CA THR A 206 5.84 -10.72 9.01
C THR A 206 5.16 -9.36 8.89
N LEU A 207 4.34 -9.22 7.84
CA LEU A 207 3.51 -8.06 7.58
C LEU A 207 2.04 -8.40 7.85
N ASN A 208 1.37 -7.58 8.66
CA ASN A 208 -0.09 -7.54 8.77
C ASN A 208 -0.62 -6.41 7.90
N VAL A 209 -1.51 -6.73 6.96
CA VAL A 209 -2.09 -5.79 6.00
C VAL A 209 -3.58 -5.63 6.30
N GLU A 210 -3.99 -4.41 6.60
CA GLU A 210 -5.38 -4.05 6.91
C GLU A 210 -5.89 -3.03 5.91
N THR A 211 -7.08 -3.25 5.36
CA THR A 211 -7.73 -2.27 4.46
C THR A 211 -8.96 -1.69 5.13
N THR A 212 -8.98 -0.36 5.29
CA THR A 212 -10.17 0.32 5.81
C THR A 212 -11.27 0.32 4.76
N ASN A 213 -12.33 -0.46 4.98
CA ASN A 213 -13.54 -0.36 4.18
C ASN A 213 -14.25 0.96 4.48
N LEU A 214 -14.28 1.89 3.53
CA LEU A 214 -15.18 3.02 3.58
C LEU A 214 -16.59 2.51 3.30
N GLU A 215 -17.28 2.03 4.33
CA GLU A 215 -18.72 1.76 4.19
C GLU A 215 -19.40 3.03 3.71
N THR A 216 -19.99 2.97 2.51
CA THR A 216 -20.83 4.04 2.00
C THR A 216 -22.01 4.16 2.95
N THR A 217 -22.00 5.18 3.81
CA THR A 217 -23.19 5.58 4.53
C THR A 217 -24.23 5.94 3.48
N SER A 218 -25.16 5.04 3.20
CA SER A 218 -26.28 5.30 2.31
C SER A 218 -27.02 6.49 2.91
N VAL A 219 -26.91 7.65 2.27
CA VAL A 219 -27.71 8.84 2.60
C VAL A 219 -29.18 8.40 2.54
N PRO A 220 -29.97 8.51 3.62
CA PRO A 220 -31.39 8.25 3.53
C PRO A 220 -31.95 9.19 2.47
N GLU A 221 -32.58 8.66 1.42
CA GLU A 221 -33.20 9.53 0.41
C GLU A 221 -34.14 10.51 1.11
N PRO A 222 -34.14 11.80 0.75
CA PRO A 222 -35.14 12.72 1.27
C PRO A 222 -36.49 12.17 0.85
N VAL A 223 -37.29 11.77 1.85
CA VAL A 223 -38.68 11.39 1.65
C VAL A 223 -39.31 12.52 0.85
N SER A 224 -39.60 12.28 -0.42
CA SER A 224 -40.28 13.26 -1.25
C SER A 224 -41.64 13.47 -0.61
N VAL A 225 -41.77 14.54 0.18
CA VAL A 225 -43.07 15.07 0.63
C VAL A 225 -43.70 15.73 -0.59
N LEU A 226 -44.07 14.91 -1.59
CA LEU A 226 -44.88 15.34 -2.72
C LEU A 226 -46.34 15.27 -2.26
N GLY A 227 -46.72 16.25 -1.45
CA GLY A 227 -48.04 16.22 -0.82
C GLY A 227 -48.38 17.48 -0.06
N LEU A 228 -48.05 18.67 -0.56
CA LEU A 228 -48.73 19.89 -0.13
C LEU A 228 -48.53 21.03 -1.16
N LEU A 229 -49.59 21.34 -1.92
CA LEU A 229 -50.01 22.69 -2.36
C LEU A 229 -50.91 22.59 -3.62
N THR A 230 -52.15 22.15 -3.44
CA THR A 230 -53.26 22.65 -4.28
C THR A 230 -53.87 23.86 -3.58
N VAL A 231 -53.35 25.05 -3.90
CA VAL A 231 -54.05 26.32 -3.69
C VAL A 231 -54.32 26.91 -5.07
N GLY A 232 -55.61 27.09 -5.37
CA GLY A 232 -56.09 27.45 -6.71
C GLY A 232 -56.01 28.94 -7.05
N ALA A 233 -56.53 29.29 -8.25
CA ALA A 233 -57.60 30.27 -8.46
C ALA A 233 -57.69 30.73 -9.93
N PHE A 234 -58.90 31.23 -10.27
CA PHE A 234 -59.33 32.04 -11.43
C PHE A 234 -59.73 31.28 -12.71
N GLY A 235 -60.91 31.47 -13.31
CA GLY A 235 -62.06 32.33 -13.00
C GLY A 235 -62.99 32.52 -14.22
N VAL A 236 -64.23 32.98 -13.96
CA VAL A 236 -65.20 33.66 -14.88
C VAL A 236 -65.86 32.76 -15.96
N GLY A 237 -67.17 32.71 -16.18
CA GLY A 237 -68.37 33.44 -15.73
C GLY A 237 -69.61 32.87 -16.47
N ALA A 238 -70.75 33.58 -16.40
CA ALA A 238 -72.07 33.30 -17.03
C ALA A 238 -73.01 32.42 -16.16
N THR A 239 -74.28 32.71 -15.85
CA THR A 239 -75.24 33.77 -16.23
C THR A 239 -76.39 33.78 -15.22
N LEU A 240 -76.90 34.97 -14.88
CA LEU A 240 -78.18 35.18 -14.20
C LEU A 240 -79.38 34.71 -15.06
N LYS A 241 -80.31 33.96 -14.47
CA LYS A 241 -81.76 34.13 -14.71
C LYS A 241 -82.58 33.34 -13.70
N GLY A 242 -83.37 34.06 -12.91
CA GLY A 242 -84.28 33.46 -11.93
C GLY A 242 -85.55 32.89 -12.53
N LYS A 243 -86.31 32.18 -11.69
CA LYS A 243 -87.77 32.23 -11.68
C LYS A 243 -88.33 31.70 -10.35
N LYS A 244 -89.36 32.41 -9.91
CA LYS A 244 -90.20 32.20 -8.74
C LYS A 244 -90.97 30.86 -8.76
N LYS A 245 -91.41 30.50 -7.54
CA LYS A 245 -92.77 30.07 -7.13
C LYS A 245 -93.08 28.56 -6.92
N GLN A 246 -93.44 28.31 -5.65
CA GLN A 246 -94.65 27.67 -5.13
C GLN A 246 -94.83 26.14 -5.12
N GLN A 247 -95.11 25.67 -3.89
CA GLN A 247 -96.08 24.63 -3.46
C GLN A 247 -95.74 23.18 -3.87
N ALA A 248 -95.90 22.16 -3.01
CA ALA A 248 -96.74 22.01 -1.82
C ALA A 248 -95.96 21.41 -0.63
#